data_AF-A0AAU8DUJ9-F1
#
_entry.id   AF-A0AAU8DUJ9-F1
#
_cell.length_a   1.000
_cell.length_b   1.000
_cell.length_c   1.000
_cell.angle_alpha   90.00
_cell.angle_beta   90.00
_cell.angle_gamma   90.00
#
_symmetry.space_group_name_H-M   'P 1'
#
loop_
_entity.id
_entity.type
_entity.pdbx_description
1 polymer ?
#
loop_
_entity_poly.entity_id
_entity_poly.type
_entity_poly.pdbx_seq_one_letter_code
_entity_poly.pdbx_strand_id
1 'polypeptide(L)'
;MTSSMLDGISSGSQYRVTRVDGRLPDAVDDFVGPATLLIHHADQHLQIHGAGQLDPSGSGVHFYQKDSDHEGRDVRIWQIRQLGDHQMIAEHLSGI
;
A
#
# COMPACT_ATOMS: atom_id res chain seq x y z
N MET A 1 12.98 21.57 -12.27
CA MET A 1 12.19 20.38 -12.65
C MET A 1 12.21 19.43 -11.47
N THR A 2 11.22 19.54 -10.59
CA THR A 2 11.01 18.59 -9.50
C THR A 2 10.24 17.41 -10.08
N SER A 3 10.96 16.40 -10.54
CA SER A 3 10.34 15.12 -10.94
C SER A 3 9.76 14.48 -9.68
N SER A 4 8.45 14.62 -9.48
CA SER A 4 7.70 13.86 -8.49
C SER A 4 7.93 12.38 -8.79
N MET A 5 8.62 11.67 -7.89
CA MET A 5 8.92 10.23 -8.00
C MET A 5 7.66 9.33 -8.03
N LEU A 6 6.45 9.92 -8.08
CA LEU A 6 5.14 9.27 -8.00
C LEU A 6 4.45 9.06 -9.35
N ASP A 7 5.10 9.37 -10.48
CA ASP A 7 4.53 9.18 -11.83
C ASP A 7 4.58 7.71 -12.32
N GLY A 8 5.34 6.84 -11.63
CA GLY A 8 5.56 5.45 -12.04
C GLY A 8 4.57 4.41 -11.49
N ILE A 9 3.53 4.82 -10.76
CA ILE A 9 2.57 3.87 -10.18
C ILE A 9 1.51 3.52 -11.23
N SER A 10 1.64 2.33 -11.81
CA SER A 10 0.69 1.81 -12.78
C SER A 10 -0.46 1.11 -12.06
N SER A 11 -1.68 1.61 -12.28
CA SER A 11 -2.90 0.95 -11.81
C SER A 11 -2.98 -0.52 -12.24
N GLY A 12 -3.42 -1.39 -11.34
CA GLY A 12 -3.50 -2.84 -11.59
C GLY A 12 -2.15 -3.58 -11.55
N SER A 13 -1.02 -2.90 -11.32
CA SER A 13 0.25 -3.58 -11.07
C SER A 13 0.31 -4.11 -9.64
N GLN A 14 0.85 -5.31 -9.48
CA GLN A 14 0.99 -5.97 -8.19
C GLN A 14 2.32 -5.59 -7.54
N TYR A 15 2.25 -4.82 -6.47
CA TYR A 15 3.41 -4.45 -5.67
C TYR A 15 3.54 -5.44 -4.53
N ARG A 16 4.74 -6.00 -4.29
CA ARG A 16 4.97 -6.86 -3.13
C ARG A 16 5.13 -5.98 -1.89
N VAL A 17 4.37 -6.26 -0.84
CA VAL A 17 4.60 -5.61 0.45
C VAL A 17 5.70 -6.37 1.20
N THR A 18 6.78 -5.67 1.52
CA THR A 18 7.98 -6.26 2.13
C THR A 18 8.14 -5.89 3.60
N ARG A 19 7.60 -4.74 4.02
CA ARG A 19 7.55 -4.33 5.42
C ARG A 19 6.25 -3.59 5.73
N VAL A 20 5.77 -3.74 6.95
CA VAL A 20 4.75 -2.91 7.62
C VAL A 20 5.37 -2.40 8.92
N ASP A 21 5.43 -1.09 9.12
CA ASP A 21 6.08 -0.45 10.29
C ASP A 21 7.48 -1.00 10.61
N GLY A 22 8.26 -1.31 9.57
CA GLY A 22 9.61 -1.83 9.70
C GLY A 22 9.71 -3.33 10.05
N ARG A 23 8.61 -4.06 10.23
CA ARG A 23 8.58 -5.53 10.40
C ARG A 23 8.07 -6.27 9.17
N LEU A 24 8.34 -7.56 9.07
CA LEU A 24 7.71 -8.41 8.05
C LEU A 24 6.22 -8.57 8.38
N PRO A 25 5.32 -8.43 7.39
CA PRO A 25 3.91 -8.68 7.61
C PRO A 25 3.66 -10.19 7.80
N ASP A 26 2.81 -10.52 8.76
CA ASP A 26 2.42 -11.89 9.09
C ASP A 26 1.00 -12.17 8.57
N ALA A 27 0.09 -11.22 8.79
CA ALA A 27 -1.32 -11.33 8.43
C ALA A 27 -1.86 -10.03 7.80
N VAL A 28 -3.02 -10.11 7.14
CA VAL A 28 -3.69 -8.92 6.58
C VAL A 28 -4.14 -7.94 7.67
N ASP A 29 -4.43 -8.42 8.88
CA ASP A 29 -4.78 -7.58 10.02
C ASP A 29 -3.65 -6.63 10.46
N ASP A 30 -2.39 -6.95 10.12
CA ASP A 30 -1.24 -6.08 10.41
C ASP A 30 -1.30 -4.73 9.71
N PHE A 31 -2.11 -4.63 8.65
CA PHE A 31 -2.25 -3.43 7.85
C PHE A 31 -3.41 -2.54 8.31
N VAL A 32 -4.18 -2.96 9.32
CA VAL A 32 -5.35 -2.21 9.81
C VAL A 32 -4.92 -1.07 10.73
N GLY A 33 -5.47 0.11 10.49
CA GLY A 33 -5.08 1.33 11.18
C GLY A 33 -3.89 2.04 10.53
N PRO A 34 -3.34 3.07 11.19
CA PRO A 34 -2.20 3.83 10.67
C PRO A 34 -0.96 2.95 10.55
N ALA A 35 -0.33 2.92 9.37
CA ALA A 35 0.89 2.17 9.15
C ALA A 35 1.78 2.80 8.06
N THR A 36 3.05 2.41 8.06
CA THR A 36 4.01 2.69 6.99
C THR A 36 4.36 1.41 6.25
N LEU A 37 4.14 1.38 4.94
CA LEU A 37 4.40 0.20 4.13
C LEU A 37 5.61 0.42 3.24
N LEU A 38 6.45 -0.60 3.13
CA LEU A 38 7.49 -0.68 2.11
C LEU A 38 7.01 -1.64 1.03
N ILE A 39 6.66 -1.09 -0.12
CA ILE A 39 6.21 -1.86 -1.29
C ILE A 39 7.33 -1.93 -2.34
N HIS A 40 7.36 -3.03 -3.07
CA HIS A 40 8.37 -3.32 -4.08
C HIS A 40 7.71 -3.70 -5.41
N HIS A 41 8.16 -3.09 -6.50
CA HIS A 41 7.74 -3.45 -7.85
C HIS A 41 8.90 -3.28 -8.83
N ALA A 42 9.18 -4.34 -9.59
CA ALA A 42 10.39 -4.48 -10.40
C ALA A 42 11.66 -4.21 -9.56
N ASP A 43 12.38 -3.11 -9.83
CA ASP A 43 13.60 -2.69 -9.13
C ASP A 43 13.37 -1.45 -8.24
N GLN A 44 12.11 -1.09 -7.97
CA GLN A 44 11.74 0.11 -7.23
C GLN A 44 11.12 -0.21 -5.89
N HIS A 45 11.69 0.39 -4.85
CA HIS A 45 11.17 0.38 -3.49
C HIS A 45 10.45 1.70 -3.22
N LEU A 46 9.19 1.64 -2.79
CA LEU A 46 8.39 2.79 -2.44
C LEU A 46 7.95 2.67 -0.99
N GLN A 47 8.16 3.73 -0.22
CA GLN A 47 7.61 3.86 1.11
C GLN A 47 6.31 4.66 1.02
N ILE A 48 5.21 4.08 1.50
CA ILE A 48 3.91 4.74 1.55
C ILE A 48 3.42 4.83 2.99
N HIS A 49 2.82 5.95 3.33
CA HIS A 49 2.23 6.21 4.64
C HIS A 49 0.73 6.32 4.49
N GLY A 50 -0.04 5.82 5.45
CA GLY A 50 -1.48 5.80 5.32
C GLY A 50 -2.18 5.08 6.46
N ALA A 51 -3.44 4.74 6.24
CA ALA A 51 -4.21 3.92 7.16
C ALA A 51 -4.95 2.82 6.41
N GLY A 52 -4.91 1.59 6.92
CA GLY A 52 -5.70 0.49 6.38
C GLY A 52 -7.04 0.32 7.08
N GLN A 53 -8.03 -0.11 6.31
CA GLN A 53 -9.33 -0.52 6.78
C GLN A 53 -9.67 -1.88 6.18
N LEU A 54 -10.19 -2.81 6.98
CA LEU A 54 -10.68 -4.08 6.47
C LEU A 54 -11.74 -3.85 5.41
N ASP A 55 -11.60 -4.56 4.29
CA ASP A 55 -12.61 -4.57 3.26
C ASP A 55 -13.88 -5.25 3.81
N PRO A 56 -15.09 -4.66 3.62
CA PRO A 56 -16.33 -5.22 4.15
C PRO A 56 -16.66 -6.63 3.66
N SER A 57 -16.11 -7.05 2.51
CA SER A 57 -16.30 -8.42 2.00
C SER A 57 -15.31 -9.43 2.59
N GLY A 58 -14.35 -8.97 3.41
CA GLY A 58 -13.30 -9.80 4.00
C GLY A 58 -12.20 -10.18 3.00
N SER A 59 -12.14 -9.51 1.85
CA SER A 59 -11.20 -9.86 0.76
C SER A 59 -9.77 -9.34 0.98
N GLY A 60 -9.55 -8.51 2.00
CA GLY A 60 -8.26 -7.89 2.32
C GLY A 60 -8.41 -6.58 3.08
N VAL A 61 -7.43 -5.69 2.89
CA VAL A 61 -7.40 -4.34 3.51
C VAL A 61 -7.33 -3.27 2.42
N HIS A 62 -8.19 -2.26 2.52
CA HIS A 62 -8.04 -1.01 1.77
C HIS A 62 -7.14 -0.06 2.53
N PHE A 63 -5.97 0.22 1.96
CA PHE A 63 -4.98 1.12 2.51
C PHE A 63 -5.04 2.49 1.82
N TYR A 64 -5.44 3.50 2.58
CA TYR A 64 -5.58 4.88 2.15
C TYR A 64 -4.25 5.58 2.34
N GLN A 65 -3.49 5.74 1.25
CA GLN A 65 -2.22 6.44 1.28
C GLN A 65 -2.46 7.92 1.49
N LYS A 66 -1.77 8.47 2.49
CA LYS A 66 -1.76 9.88 2.82
C LYS A 66 -0.54 10.56 2.21
N ASP A 67 -0.76 11.73 1.65
CA ASP A 67 0.32 12.61 1.23
C ASP A 67 1.01 13.20 2.45
N SER A 68 2.31 12.95 2.56
CA SER A 68 3.12 13.47 3.67
C SER A 68 3.49 14.95 3.48
N ASP A 69 3.46 15.43 2.23
CA ASP A 69 3.78 16.81 1.85
C ASP A 69 2.52 17.71 1.78
N HIS A 70 1.32 17.12 1.64
CA HIS A 70 0.05 17.84 1.45
C HIS A 70 -1.00 17.50 2.53
N GLU A 71 -0.72 17.90 3.78
CA GLU A 71 -1.69 17.92 4.91
C GLU A 71 -2.37 16.57 5.24
N GLY A 72 -1.84 15.43 4.79
CA GLY A 72 -2.40 14.10 5.08
C GLY A 72 -3.65 13.74 4.27
N ARG A 73 -3.88 14.41 3.13
CA ARG A 73 -4.95 14.07 2.19
C ARG A 73 -4.75 12.65 1.64
N ASP A 74 -5.83 11.90 1.51
CA ASP A 74 -5.78 10.59 0.86
C ASP A 74 -5.54 10.80 -0.64
N VAL A 75 -4.39 10.34 -1.13
CA VAL A 75 -3.95 10.53 -2.51
C VAL A 75 -4.13 9.28 -3.37
N ARG A 76 -4.08 8.10 -2.76
CA ARG A 76 -4.22 6.81 -3.45
C ARG A 76 -4.87 5.77 -2.53
N ILE A 77 -5.59 4.83 -3.12
CA ILE A 77 -6.15 3.67 -2.41
C ILE A 77 -5.47 2.42 -2.93
N TRP A 78 -5.00 1.59 -2.01
CA TRP A 78 -4.35 0.33 -2.29
C TRP A 78 -5.19 -0.82 -1.74
N GLN A 79 -5.37 -1.88 -2.51
CA GLN A 79 -5.93 -3.13 -2.02
C GLN A 79 -4.79 -4.05 -1.61
N ILE A 80 -4.71 -4.39 -0.33
CA ILE A 80 -3.73 -5.32 0.23
C ILE A 80 -4.38 -6.68 0.39
N ARG A 81 -3.74 -7.71 -0.17
CA ARG A 81 -4.23 -9.09 -0.15
C ARG A 81 -3.08 -10.05 0.12
N GLN A 82 -3.42 -11.19 0.72
CA GLN A 82 -2.49 -12.29 0.89
C GLN A 82 -2.54 -13.20 -0.33
N LEU A 83 -1.40 -13.43 -0.98
CA LEU A 83 -1.27 -14.31 -2.15
C LEU A 83 -0.78 -15.72 -1.77
N GLY A 84 -0.10 -15.84 -0.62
CA GLY A 84 0.42 -17.09 -0.08
C GLY A 84 0.89 -16.89 1.36
N ASP A 85 1.53 -17.90 1.95
CA ASP A 85 2.05 -17.80 3.32
C ASP A 85 3.08 -16.66 3.42
N HIS A 86 2.76 -15.65 4.24
CA HIS A 86 3.57 -14.43 4.46
C HIS A 86 3.85 -13.61 3.18
N GLN A 87 3.10 -13.85 2.09
CA GLN A 87 3.24 -13.08 0.85
C GLN A 87 2.06 -12.12 0.71
N MET A 88 2.33 -10.84 0.98
CA MET A 88 1.37 -9.76 0.85
C MET A 88 1.62 -8.99 -0.45
N ILE A 89 0.54 -8.74 -1.19
CA ILE A 89 0.54 -7.90 -2.39
C ILE A 89 -0.31 -6.66 -2.12
N ALA A 90 0.09 -5.54 -2.69
CA ALA A 90 -0.64 -4.29 -2.74
C ALA A 90 -0.92 -3.95 -4.20
N GLU A 91 -2.17 -3.70 -4.54
CA GLU A 91 -2.58 -3.27 -5.87
C GLU A 91 -3.15 -1.87 -5.78
N HIS A 92 -2.66 -0.97 -6.62
CA HIS A 92 -3.24 0.37 -6.72
C HIS A 92 -4.62 0.26 -7.36
N LEU A 93 -5.65 0.64 -6.61
CA LEU A 93 -6.99 0.79 -7.16
C LEU A 93 -7.03 2.11 -7.93
N SER A 94 -7.13 2.03 -9.26
CA SER A 94 -7.57 3.19 -10.04
C SER A 94 -8.96 3.55 -9.54
N GLY A 95 -9.07 4.65 -8.79
CA GLY A 95 -10.36 5.13 -8.33
C GLY A 95 -11.30 5.39 -9.50
N ILE A 96 -12.51 4.84 -9.36
CA ILE A 96 -13.84 5.34 -9.80
C ILE A 96 -13.89 6.76 -10.40
#